data_AF-A0A1E4SWH1-F1
#
_entry.id   AF-A0A1E4SWH1-F1
#
_cell.length_a   1.000
_cell.length_b   1.000
_cell.length_c   1.000
_cell.angle_alpha   90.00
_cell.angle_beta   90.00
_cell.angle_gamma   90.00
#
_symmetry.space_group_name_H-M   'P 1'
#
loop_
_entity.id
_entity.type
_entity.pdbx_description
1 polymer ?
#
loop_
_entity_poly.entity_id
_entity_poly.type
_entity_poly.pdbx_seq_one_letter_code
_entity_poly.pdbx_strand_id
1 'polypeptide(L)'
;MNYKIILSLFIILFFNILSIKALEDHYTLEPLKTFQTCAYIADYKNSRLFSVGGDYQQPSIEIKFQNELKDGLFVDTLIISSNDLLKVKLDPSPIIKVCDETAINAKMCVYPTYDEEETDDNDNVDLEKRLKDTRVSLDRLIDENLFEIGFEHVMLNSQKLKETKDIFTFEVHKTSIYCIVFTLHDNRLEVSEDADDNKLTVIVDWKQSFGNLL
;
A
#
# COMPACT_ATOMS: atom_id res chain seq x y z
N MET A 1 0.42 -50.81 18.37
CA MET A 1 0.79 -49.52 17.74
C MET A 1 -0.47 -48.67 17.62
N ASN A 2 -0.51 -47.54 18.32
CA ASN A 2 -1.72 -46.75 18.55
C ASN A 2 -2.00 -45.77 17.39
N TYR A 3 -2.75 -46.24 16.39
CA TYR A 3 -3.21 -45.42 15.26
C TYR A 3 -4.00 -44.16 15.67
N LYS A 4 -4.58 -44.15 16.87
CA LYS A 4 -5.29 -42.98 17.44
C LYS A 4 -4.39 -41.79 17.72
N ILE A 5 -3.11 -42.02 18.08
CA ILE A 5 -2.17 -40.93 18.41
C ILE A 5 -1.69 -40.25 17.12
N ILE A 6 -1.43 -41.04 16.06
CA ILE A 6 -1.01 -40.52 14.75
C ILE A 6 -2.14 -39.72 14.09
N LEU A 7 -3.39 -40.21 14.18
CA LEU A 7 -4.55 -39.51 13.65
C LEU A 7 -4.80 -38.16 14.36
N SER A 8 -4.60 -38.11 15.69
CA SER A 8 -4.76 -36.88 16.47
C SER A 8 -3.67 -35.84 16.18
N LEU A 9 -2.43 -36.27 15.93
CA LEU A 9 -1.34 -35.38 15.53
C LEU A 9 -1.56 -34.78 14.14
N PHE A 10 -2.12 -35.56 13.20
CA PHE A 10 -2.47 -35.04 11.87
C PHE A 10 -3.59 -34.00 11.89
N ILE A 11 -4.61 -34.18 12.75
CA ILE A 11 -5.72 -33.23 12.88
C ILE A 11 -5.25 -31.90 13.50
N ILE A 12 -4.33 -31.94 14.46
CA ILE A 12 -3.79 -30.74 15.11
C ILE A 12 -2.85 -29.97 14.17
N LEU A 13 -2.07 -30.67 13.33
CA LEU A 13 -1.24 -30.00 12.32
C LEU A 13 -2.08 -29.36 11.21
N PHE A 14 -3.17 -29.98 10.78
CA PHE A 14 -4.04 -29.42 9.74
C PHE A 14 -4.81 -28.17 10.20
N PHE A 15 -5.20 -28.10 11.47
CA PHE A 15 -5.94 -26.95 12.01
C PHE A 15 -5.08 -25.68 12.20
N ASN A 16 -3.75 -25.81 12.26
CA ASN A 16 -2.85 -24.64 12.39
C ASN A 16 -2.41 -24.06 11.04
N ILE A 17 -2.81 -24.64 9.90
CA ILE A 17 -2.41 -24.17 8.57
C ILE A 17 -3.44 -23.18 7.97
N LEU A 18 -4.61 -23.00 8.58
CA LEU A 18 -5.72 -22.25 7.96
C LEU A 18 -6.22 -21.07 8.79
N SER A 19 -5.32 -20.14 9.05
CA SER A 19 -5.69 -18.74 9.22
C SER A 19 -4.57 -17.87 8.65
N ILE A 20 -4.36 -17.99 7.34
CA ILE A 20 -3.79 -16.90 6.54
C ILE A 20 -4.87 -15.82 6.55
N LYS A 21 -4.97 -15.10 7.68
CA LYS A 21 -5.81 -13.91 7.75
C LYS A 21 -5.10 -12.86 6.91
N ALA A 22 -5.86 -12.22 6.04
CA ALA A 22 -5.39 -11.05 5.32
C ALA A 22 -4.81 -10.04 6.32
N LEU A 23 -3.74 -9.37 5.90
CA LEU A 23 -3.00 -8.45 6.74
C LEU A 23 -3.78 -7.13 6.76
N GLU A 24 -4.49 -6.88 7.86
CA GLU A 24 -5.11 -5.57 8.14
C GLU A 24 -4.09 -4.70 8.90
N ASP A 25 -3.69 -3.61 8.28
CA ASP A 25 -2.77 -2.63 8.86
C ASP A 25 -3.50 -1.34 9.20
N HIS A 26 -3.16 -0.78 10.34
CA HIS A 26 -3.75 0.45 10.84
C HIS A 26 -2.73 1.58 10.77
N TYR A 27 -3.10 2.65 10.08
CA TYR A 27 -2.26 3.83 9.91
C TYR A 27 -2.98 5.08 10.37
N THR A 28 -2.23 6.00 10.96
CA THR A 28 -2.71 7.33 11.32
C THR A 28 -2.04 8.34 10.42
N LEU A 29 -2.84 8.95 9.54
CA LEU A 29 -2.42 9.99 8.63
C LEU A 29 -2.45 11.34 9.36
N GLU A 30 -1.37 12.09 9.24
CA GLU A 30 -1.24 13.43 9.80
C GLU A 30 -1.22 14.46 8.68
N PRO A 31 -1.79 15.66 8.88
CA PRO A 31 -1.78 16.70 7.87
C PRO A 31 -0.37 17.07 7.44
N LEU A 32 -0.21 17.43 6.15
CA LEU A 32 1.07 17.86 5.57
C LEU A 32 2.18 16.80 5.61
N LYS A 33 1.82 15.54 5.94
CA LYS A 33 2.69 14.38 5.79
C LYS A 33 2.13 13.49 4.69
N THR A 34 3.06 12.86 3.99
CA THR A 34 2.75 11.78 3.06
C THR A 34 3.05 10.47 3.76
N PHE A 35 2.18 9.48 3.59
CA PHE A 35 2.37 8.14 4.12
C PHE A 35 2.45 7.18 2.95
N GLN A 36 3.49 6.35 2.93
CA GLN A 36 3.63 5.29 1.94
C GLN A 36 3.63 3.95 2.63
N THR A 37 2.78 3.04 2.14
CA THR A 37 2.86 1.63 2.50
C THR A 37 2.97 0.77 1.25
N CYS A 38 3.81 -0.27 1.29
CA CYS A 38 3.96 -1.19 0.17
C CYS A 38 3.96 -2.64 0.63
N ALA A 39 3.24 -3.48 -0.12
CA ALA A 39 3.21 -4.92 0.10
C ALA A 39 3.27 -5.69 -1.22
N TYR A 40 3.83 -6.89 -1.16
CA TYR A 40 3.78 -7.86 -2.24
C TYR A 40 2.43 -8.59 -2.24
N ILE A 41 1.70 -8.49 -3.35
CA ILE A 41 0.39 -9.12 -3.51
C ILE A 41 0.50 -10.16 -4.61
N ALA A 42 0.11 -11.40 -4.29
CA ALA A 42 0.19 -12.51 -5.22
C ALA A 42 -1.18 -12.89 -5.78
N ASP A 43 -1.29 -12.88 -7.12
CA ASP A 43 -2.42 -13.47 -7.82
C ASP A 43 -2.20 -14.97 -8.03
N TYR A 44 -2.97 -15.77 -7.30
CA TYR A 44 -2.93 -17.22 -7.36
C TYR A 44 -3.96 -17.86 -8.28
N LYS A 45 -4.55 -17.11 -9.22
CA LYS A 45 -5.60 -17.62 -10.12
C LYS A 45 -5.27 -18.95 -10.78
N ASN A 46 -3.99 -19.18 -11.09
CA ASN A 46 -3.49 -20.39 -11.73
C ASN A 46 -2.67 -21.31 -10.80
N SER A 47 -2.64 -21.04 -9.49
CA SER A 47 -1.86 -21.82 -8.54
C SER A 47 -2.57 -23.12 -8.17
N ARG A 48 -1.87 -24.23 -8.35
CA ARG A 48 -2.34 -25.57 -7.95
C ARG A 48 -2.65 -25.69 -6.46
N LEU A 49 -2.06 -24.86 -5.61
CA LEU A 49 -2.25 -24.91 -4.16
C LEU A 49 -3.64 -24.39 -3.74
N PHE A 50 -4.23 -23.47 -4.52
CA PHE A 50 -5.52 -22.85 -4.22
C PHE A 50 -6.66 -23.40 -5.08
N SER A 51 -6.34 -24.18 -6.13
CA SER A 51 -7.34 -24.86 -6.98
C SER A 51 -8.05 -26.04 -6.31
N VAL A 52 -7.52 -26.57 -5.19
CA VAL A 52 -8.01 -27.83 -4.58
C VAL A 52 -9.09 -27.58 -3.50
N GLY A 53 -9.28 -26.34 -3.05
CA GLY A 53 -10.15 -25.99 -1.92
C GLY A 53 -11.37 -25.12 -2.23
N GLY A 54 -11.52 -24.62 -3.47
CA GLY A 54 -12.70 -23.87 -3.89
C GLY A 54 -12.72 -22.36 -3.59
N ASP A 55 -11.94 -21.86 -2.64
CA ASP A 55 -11.96 -20.45 -2.26
C ASP A 55 -10.78 -19.67 -2.82
N TYR A 56 -10.69 -19.55 -4.15
CA TYR A 56 -9.89 -18.49 -4.75
C TYR A 56 -10.57 -17.15 -4.44
N GLN A 57 -9.93 -16.34 -3.59
CA GLN A 57 -10.29 -14.95 -3.43
C GLN A 57 -9.53 -14.12 -4.46
N GLN A 58 -10.19 -13.18 -5.11
CA GLN A 58 -9.52 -12.23 -6.01
C GLN A 58 -8.54 -11.38 -5.16
N PRO A 59 -7.26 -11.27 -5.52
CA PRO A 59 -6.34 -10.38 -4.82
C PRO A 59 -6.83 -8.94 -4.99
N SER A 60 -6.78 -8.19 -3.90
CA SER A 60 -7.28 -6.83 -3.85
C SER A 60 -6.64 -6.07 -2.68
N ILE A 61 -6.70 -4.75 -2.79
CA ILE A 61 -6.33 -3.82 -1.73
C ILE A 61 -7.62 -3.16 -1.28
N GLU A 62 -8.00 -3.35 -0.02
CA GLU A 62 -9.18 -2.71 0.56
C GLU A 62 -8.72 -1.60 1.51
N ILE A 63 -9.24 -0.39 1.35
CA ILE A 63 -8.93 0.78 2.18
C ILE A 63 -10.19 1.22 2.91
N LYS A 64 -10.12 1.31 4.24
CA LYS A 64 -11.23 1.73 5.10
C LYS A 64 -10.82 2.97 5.89
N PHE A 65 -11.66 4.01 5.89
CA PHE A 65 -11.42 5.23 6.66
C PHE A 65 -12.25 5.18 7.95
N GLN A 66 -11.61 5.14 9.12
CA GLN A 66 -12.32 4.85 10.38
C GLN A 66 -13.02 6.06 11.02
N ASN A 67 -12.52 7.27 10.78
CA ASN A 67 -13.08 8.50 11.32
C ASN A 67 -13.45 9.48 10.21
N GLU A 68 -14.40 10.37 10.51
CA GLU A 68 -14.82 11.39 9.55
C GLU A 68 -13.70 12.39 9.29
N LEU A 69 -13.45 12.70 8.01
CA LEU A 69 -12.66 13.87 7.61
C LEU A 69 -13.42 15.13 8.05
N LYS A 70 -12.73 16.04 8.72
CA LYS A 70 -13.25 17.38 9.02
C LYS A 70 -13.33 18.21 7.75
N ASP A 71 -14.23 19.20 7.74
CA ASP A 71 -14.38 20.11 6.61
C ASP A 71 -13.10 20.90 6.36
N GLY A 72 -12.71 20.99 5.09
CA GLY A 72 -11.43 21.61 4.67
C GLY A 72 -10.24 20.65 4.65
N LEU A 73 -10.38 19.42 5.17
CA LEU A 73 -9.41 18.35 4.97
C LEU A 73 -9.79 17.49 3.77
N PHE A 74 -8.79 17.04 3.03
CA PHE A 74 -8.96 16.05 1.96
C PHE A 74 -7.76 15.10 1.95
N VAL A 75 -8.03 13.83 1.65
CA VAL A 75 -7.00 12.82 1.48
C VAL A 75 -6.85 12.52 -0.01
N ASP A 76 -5.63 12.68 -0.50
CA ASP A 76 -5.22 12.16 -1.79
C ASP A 76 -4.70 10.73 -1.61
N THR A 77 -5.24 9.79 -2.37
CA THR A 77 -4.88 8.37 -2.32
C THR A 77 -4.46 7.90 -3.70
N LEU A 78 -3.20 7.46 -3.82
CA LEU A 78 -2.65 6.85 -5.03
C LEU A 78 -2.29 5.39 -4.75
N ILE A 79 -2.90 4.46 -5.46
CA ILE A 79 -2.53 3.04 -5.50
C ILE A 79 -1.82 2.78 -6.82
N ILE A 80 -0.60 2.27 -6.76
CA ILE A 80 0.25 2.10 -7.93
C ILE A 80 1.24 0.94 -7.73
N SER A 81 1.70 0.32 -8.82
CA SER A 81 2.80 -0.63 -8.71
C SER A 81 4.10 0.07 -8.29
N SER A 82 4.96 -0.60 -7.53
CA SER A 82 6.24 0.01 -7.14
C SER A 82 7.11 0.38 -8.35
N ASN A 83 7.14 -0.46 -9.39
CA ASN A 83 7.86 -0.16 -10.63
C ASN A 83 7.39 1.13 -11.29
N ASP A 84 6.08 1.38 -11.29
CA ASP A 84 5.52 2.60 -11.88
C ASP A 84 5.70 3.80 -10.93
N LEU A 85 5.61 3.61 -9.62
CA LEU A 85 5.90 4.64 -8.61
C LEU A 85 7.30 5.25 -8.79
N LEU A 86 8.30 4.43 -9.13
CA LEU A 86 9.66 4.89 -9.39
C LEU A 86 9.76 5.89 -10.55
N LYS A 87 8.80 5.87 -11.49
CA LYS A 87 8.69 6.76 -12.66
C LYS A 87 7.90 8.03 -12.36
N VAL A 88 7.14 8.08 -11.27
CA VAL A 88 6.33 9.25 -10.93
C VAL A 88 7.19 10.29 -10.21
N LYS A 89 7.11 11.53 -10.66
CA LYS A 89 7.51 12.70 -9.89
C LYS A 89 6.32 13.14 -9.04
N LEU A 90 6.38 12.83 -7.76
CA LEU A 90 5.43 13.31 -6.76
C LEU A 90 6.06 14.45 -5.95
N ASP A 91 5.23 15.37 -5.48
CA ASP A 91 5.71 16.52 -4.72
C ASP A 91 6.38 16.05 -3.42
N PRO A 92 7.50 16.68 -3.03
CA PRO A 92 8.24 16.26 -1.87
C PRO A 92 7.53 16.72 -0.58
N SER A 93 7.14 15.76 0.24
CA SER A 93 6.56 15.94 1.57
C SER A 93 7.37 15.09 2.56
N PRO A 94 7.40 15.39 3.86
CA PRO A 94 7.88 14.43 4.86
C PRO A 94 7.11 13.12 4.70
N ILE A 95 7.81 11.98 4.64
CA ILE A 95 7.22 10.67 4.35
C ILE A 95 7.45 9.69 5.47
N ILE A 96 6.38 9.07 5.94
CA ILE A 96 6.43 7.87 6.78
C ILE A 96 6.29 6.67 5.84
N LYS A 97 7.23 5.72 5.91
CA LYS A 97 7.28 4.53 5.04
C LYS A 97 7.12 3.27 5.86
N VAL A 98 6.20 2.39 5.47
CA VAL A 98 5.96 1.08 6.09
C VAL A 98 5.93 0.03 4.98
N CYS A 99 6.83 -0.94 5.01
CA CYS A 99 6.98 -1.88 3.90
C CYS A 99 7.21 -3.30 4.39
N ASP A 100 6.69 -4.26 3.63
CA ASP A 100 6.94 -5.65 3.95
C ASP A 100 8.40 -6.01 3.62
N GLU A 101 8.86 -7.14 4.19
CA GLU A 101 10.23 -7.61 4.01
C GLU A 101 10.59 -7.80 2.52
N THR A 102 9.63 -8.22 1.69
CA THR A 102 9.84 -8.44 0.26
C THR A 102 10.10 -7.13 -0.48
N ALA A 103 9.31 -6.09 -0.21
CA ALA A 103 9.42 -4.77 -0.79
C ALA A 103 10.70 -4.05 -0.34
N ILE A 104 11.11 -4.25 0.92
CA ILE A 104 12.39 -3.76 1.44
C ILE A 104 13.56 -4.45 0.71
N ASN A 105 13.57 -5.78 0.66
CA ASN A 105 14.63 -6.56 0.01
C ASN A 105 14.74 -6.26 -1.49
N ALA A 106 13.62 -5.97 -2.14
CA ALA A 106 13.58 -5.59 -3.55
C ALA A 106 14.01 -4.14 -3.81
N LYS A 107 14.30 -3.34 -2.76
CA LYS A 107 14.56 -1.88 -2.84
C LYS A 107 13.41 -1.13 -3.54
N MET A 108 12.19 -1.58 -3.29
CA MET A 108 10.96 -1.10 -3.93
C MET A 108 10.14 -0.18 -3.02
N CYS A 109 10.51 -0.09 -1.73
CA CYS A 109 10.03 0.89 -0.77
C CYS A 109 10.77 2.24 -0.87
N VAL A 110 11.06 2.70 -2.09
CA VAL A 110 11.91 3.88 -2.32
C VAL A 110 11.05 5.01 -2.84
N TYR A 111 10.78 5.97 -1.96
CA TYR A 111 10.37 7.31 -2.35
C TYR A 111 11.56 8.26 -2.17
N PRO A 112 11.87 9.11 -3.16
CA PRO A 112 12.91 10.13 -3.00
C PRO A 112 12.53 11.13 -1.90
N THR A 113 13.20 11.06 -0.75
CA THR A 113 13.14 12.09 0.30
C THR A 113 14.10 13.24 -0.03
N TYR A 114 13.83 14.44 0.50
CA TYR A 114 14.58 15.68 0.20
C TYR A 114 16.09 15.57 0.47
N ASP A 115 16.52 14.68 1.36
CA ASP A 115 17.87 14.68 1.96
C ASP A 115 18.55 13.31 1.95
N GLU A 116 18.49 12.54 0.85
CA GLU A 116 19.56 11.55 0.62
C GLU A 116 20.70 12.27 -0.12
N GLU A 117 21.48 13.02 0.68
CA GLU A 117 22.85 13.34 0.34
C GLU A 117 23.58 12.02 0.08
N GLU A 118 24.16 11.93 -1.12
CA GLU A 118 25.26 11.07 -1.54
C GLU A 118 25.87 10.21 -0.41
N THR A 119 25.24 9.08 -0.10
CA THR A 119 25.98 8.00 0.56
C THR A 119 26.69 7.24 -0.54
N ASP A 120 28.03 7.27 -0.44
CA ASP A 120 29.05 6.85 -1.40
C ASP A 120 29.09 5.32 -1.61
N ASP A 121 27.93 4.69 -1.74
CA ASP A 121 27.79 3.31 -2.16
C ASP A 121 27.75 3.28 -3.70
N ASN A 122 28.92 3.01 -4.28
CA ASN A 122 29.22 3.03 -5.72
C ASN A 122 28.26 2.22 -6.64
N ASP A 123 27.33 1.42 -6.10
CA ASP A 123 26.33 0.68 -6.87
C ASP A 123 24.94 1.37 -6.93
N ASN A 124 24.62 2.33 -6.04
CA ASN A 124 23.31 3.01 -6.00
C ASN A 124 23.29 4.33 -6.80
N VAL A 125 24.45 4.97 -7.00
CA VAL A 125 24.58 6.28 -7.67
C VAL A 125 24.02 6.24 -9.10
N ASP A 126 24.20 5.13 -9.81
CA ASP A 126 23.75 5.02 -11.21
C ASP A 126 22.23 4.77 -11.30
N LEU A 127 21.62 4.12 -10.30
CA LEU A 127 20.18 3.88 -10.25
C LEU A 127 19.42 5.15 -9.87
N GLU A 128 19.85 5.86 -8.82
CA GLU A 128 19.22 7.12 -8.41
C GLU A 128 19.30 8.21 -9.47
N LYS A 129 20.45 8.30 -10.15
CA LYS A 129 20.66 9.26 -11.24
C LYS A 129 19.77 8.96 -12.43
N ARG A 130 19.64 7.69 -12.84
CA ARG A 130 18.71 7.27 -13.90
C ARG A 130 17.25 7.49 -13.51
N LEU A 131 16.89 7.25 -12.25
CA LEU A 131 15.54 7.49 -11.74
C LEU A 131 15.19 8.98 -11.74
N LYS A 132 16.11 9.87 -11.35
CA LYS A 132 15.89 11.33 -11.39
C LYS A 132 15.64 11.85 -12.81
N ASP A 133 16.37 11.36 -13.80
CA ASP A 133 16.28 11.82 -15.20
C ASP A 133 15.06 11.28 -15.96
N THR A 134 14.41 10.23 -15.47
CA THR A 134 13.30 9.55 -16.16
C THR A 134 11.93 9.83 -15.51
N ARG A 135 11.89 10.53 -14.38
CA ARG A 135 10.64 10.80 -13.64
C ARG A 135 9.79 11.87 -14.31
N VAL A 136 8.50 11.60 -14.44
CA VAL A 136 7.48 12.46 -15.07
C VAL A 136 6.30 12.63 -14.12
N SER A 137 5.50 13.70 -14.28
CA SER A 137 4.30 13.88 -13.45
C SER A 137 3.31 12.72 -13.63
N LEU A 138 2.49 12.47 -12.60
CA LEU A 138 1.43 11.46 -12.66
C LEU A 138 0.51 11.71 -13.87
N ASP A 139 0.05 12.95 -14.07
CA ASP A 139 -0.77 13.36 -15.22
C ASP A 139 -0.14 12.96 -16.56
N ARG A 140 1.17 13.14 -16.71
CA ARG A 140 1.87 12.80 -17.94
C ARG A 140 1.95 11.29 -18.15
N LEU A 141 2.14 10.49 -17.10
CA LEU A 141 2.09 9.03 -17.20
C LEU A 141 0.70 8.53 -17.63
N ILE A 142 -0.35 9.22 -17.16
CA ILE A 142 -1.75 8.96 -17.53
C ILE A 142 -1.97 9.29 -19.00
N ASP A 143 -1.64 10.50 -19.41
CA ASP A 143 -1.86 10.99 -20.78
C ASP A 143 -1.07 10.17 -21.82
N GLU A 144 0.14 9.74 -21.46
CA GLU A 144 1.01 8.95 -22.33
C GLU A 144 0.83 7.42 -22.16
N ASN A 145 -0.04 6.97 -21.23
CA ASN A 145 -0.31 5.57 -20.91
C ASN A 145 0.97 4.74 -20.67
N LEU A 146 1.87 5.25 -19.82
CA LEU A 146 3.20 4.68 -19.57
C LEU A 146 3.28 3.67 -18.42
N PHE A 147 2.13 3.32 -17.84
CA PHE A 147 2.05 2.38 -16.72
C PHE A 147 2.26 0.92 -17.19
N GLU A 148 3.07 0.17 -16.44
CA GLU A 148 3.21 -1.28 -16.64
C GLU A 148 2.04 -2.07 -16.06
N ILE A 149 1.46 -1.55 -14.97
CA ILE A 149 0.32 -2.13 -14.26
C ILE A 149 -0.68 -1.00 -14.00
N GLY A 150 -1.98 -1.30 -14.04
CA GLY A 150 -3.02 -0.32 -13.72
C GLY A 150 -2.79 0.36 -12.36
N PHE A 151 -3.21 1.61 -12.26
CA PHE A 151 -3.14 2.43 -11.04
C PHE A 151 -4.54 2.96 -10.72
N GLU A 152 -4.75 3.41 -9.49
CA GLU A 152 -5.96 4.12 -9.10
C GLU A 152 -5.61 5.37 -8.30
N HIS A 153 -6.24 6.49 -8.62
CA HIS A 153 -6.00 7.78 -8.00
C HIS A 153 -7.34 8.39 -7.59
N VAL A 154 -7.50 8.66 -6.29
CA VAL A 154 -8.76 9.16 -5.74
C VAL A 154 -8.49 10.24 -4.71
N MET A 155 -9.16 11.37 -4.90
CA MET A 155 -9.21 12.45 -3.93
C MET A 155 -10.55 12.43 -3.18
N LEU A 156 -10.47 12.17 -1.88
CA LEU A 156 -11.62 12.03 -0.98
C LEU A 156 -11.69 13.23 -0.03
N ASN A 157 -12.83 13.89 0.00
CA ASN A 157 -13.16 14.94 0.97
C ASN A 157 -14.21 14.41 1.97
N SER A 158 -14.55 15.22 2.98
CA SER A 158 -15.54 14.87 4.02
C SER A 158 -16.87 14.38 3.46
N GLN A 159 -17.36 15.02 2.40
CA GLN A 159 -18.61 14.63 1.74
C GLN A 159 -18.50 13.29 1.00
N LYS A 160 -17.46 13.11 0.17
CA LYS A 160 -17.26 11.86 -0.57
C LYS A 160 -17.01 10.67 0.35
N LEU A 161 -16.28 10.84 1.45
CA LEU A 161 -16.13 9.76 2.44
C LEU A 161 -17.47 9.32 3.05
N LYS A 162 -18.39 10.25 3.29
CA LYS A 162 -19.74 9.92 3.80
C LYS A 162 -20.60 9.19 2.78
N GLU A 163 -20.37 9.43 1.49
CA GLU A 163 -21.13 8.82 0.39
C GLU A 163 -20.53 7.47 -0.07
N THR A 164 -19.22 7.30 0.05
CA THR A 164 -18.50 6.08 -0.33
C THR A 164 -18.66 5.08 0.80
N LYS A 165 -19.42 4.00 0.57
CA LYS A 165 -19.72 2.95 1.56
C LYS A 165 -18.45 2.31 2.12
N ASP A 166 -17.91 2.85 3.20
CA ASP A 166 -16.90 2.37 4.18
C ASP A 166 -15.58 1.75 3.69
N ILE A 167 -15.52 1.18 2.48
CA ILE A 167 -14.43 0.38 1.94
C ILE A 167 -14.23 0.73 0.46
N PHE A 168 -13.03 1.19 0.13
CA PHE A 168 -12.55 1.35 -1.23
C PHE A 168 -11.76 0.11 -1.64
N THR A 169 -12.07 -0.47 -2.80
CA THR A 169 -11.46 -1.74 -3.24
C THR A 169 -10.77 -1.56 -4.59
N PHE A 170 -9.46 -1.78 -4.60
CA PHE A 170 -8.67 -1.87 -5.83
C PHE A 170 -8.41 -3.33 -6.17
N GLU A 171 -8.88 -3.77 -7.33
CA GLU A 171 -8.66 -5.13 -7.82
C GLU A 171 -7.24 -5.29 -8.35
N VAL A 172 -6.55 -6.31 -7.85
CA VAL A 172 -5.21 -6.66 -8.33
C VAL A 172 -5.36 -7.72 -9.43
N HIS A 173 -4.72 -7.47 -10.57
CA HIS A 173 -4.78 -8.37 -11.73
C HIS A 173 -3.43 -9.03 -12.06
N LYS A 174 -2.36 -8.63 -11.36
CA LYS A 174 -1.00 -9.12 -11.60
C LYS A 174 -0.23 -9.18 -10.30
N THR A 175 0.43 -10.31 -10.05
CA THR A 175 1.38 -10.47 -8.95
C THR A 175 2.49 -9.42 -9.03
N SER A 176 2.61 -8.58 -8.03
CA SER A 176 3.62 -7.51 -7.97
C SER A 176 3.70 -6.91 -6.55
N ILE A 177 4.65 -6.00 -6.34
CA ILE A 177 4.64 -5.08 -5.21
C ILE A 177 3.76 -3.88 -5.58
N TYR A 178 2.76 -3.62 -4.74
CA TYR A 178 1.91 -2.45 -4.85
C TYR A 178 2.22 -1.52 -3.68
N CYS A 179 2.15 -0.22 -3.97
CA CYS A 179 2.33 0.84 -3.00
C CYS A 179 1.08 1.69 -2.96
N ILE A 180 0.72 2.12 -1.76
CA ILE A 180 -0.30 3.13 -1.52
C ILE A 180 0.40 4.35 -0.98
N VAL A 181 0.15 5.50 -1.60
CA VAL A 181 0.60 6.81 -1.15
C VAL A 181 -0.63 7.59 -0.70
N PHE A 182 -0.68 7.93 0.58
CA PHE A 182 -1.67 8.82 1.15
C PHE A 182 -1.06 10.20 1.41
N THR A 183 -1.73 11.25 1.00
CA THR A 183 -1.37 12.62 1.38
C THR A 183 -2.59 13.29 2.00
N LEU A 184 -2.50 13.60 3.30
CA LEU A 184 -3.55 14.33 3.99
C LEU A 184 -3.28 15.83 3.88
N HIS A 185 -4.15 16.52 3.15
CA HIS A 185 -4.05 17.95 2.92
C HIS A 185 -4.99 18.72 3.83
N ASP A 186 -4.53 19.89 4.26
CA ASP A 186 -5.30 20.85 5.06
C ASP A 186 -5.38 22.19 4.34
N ASN A 187 -6.58 22.54 3.85
CA ASN A 187 -6.84 23.81 3.19
C ASN A 187 -7.47 24.85 4.12
N ARG A 188 -7.52 24.59 5.43
CA ARG A 188 -8.07 25.55 6.39
C ARG A 188 -7.08 26.69 6.61
N LEU A 189 -7.61 27.91 6.70
CA LEU A 189 -6.82 29.14 6.91
C LEU A 189 -6.16 29.18 8.31
N GLU A 190 -6.71 28.44 9.27
CA GLU A 190 -6.19 28.29 10.62
C GLU A 190 -6.01 26.79 10.90
N VAL A 191 -4.76 26.32 10.90
CA VAL A 191 -4.41 24.96 11.34
C VAL A 191 -4.59 24.94 12.85
N SER A 192 -5.59 24.21 13.36
CA SER A 192 -5.77 24.10 14.80
C SER A 192 -4.55 23.43 15.42
N GLU A 193 -4.01 24.02 16.49
CA GLU A 193 -2.83 23.48 17.19
C GLU A 193 -3.09 22.13 17.88
N ASP A 194 -4.37 21.75 18.07
CA ASP A 194 -4.74 20.40 18.51
C ASP A 194 -4.49 19.38 17.39
N ALA A 195 -3.29 18.80 17.44
CA ALA A 195 -2.76 17.88 16.44
C ALA A 195 -3.57 16.57 16.33
N ASP A 196 -4.21 16.11 17.40
CA ASP A 196 -4.99 14.86 17.39
C ASP A 196 -6.31 15.00 16.62
N ASP A 197 -6.83 16.22 16.58
CA ASP A 197 -8.13 16.54 15.99
C ASP A 197 -8.08 16.63 14.46
N ASN A 198 -6.88 16.52 13.87
CA ASN A 198 -6.64 16.62 12.43
C ASN A 198 -6.08 15.33 11.84
N LYS A 199 -6.08 14.22 12.61
CA LYS A 199 -5.59 12.91 12.17
C LYS A 199 -6.69 12.09 11.52
N LEU A 200 -6.32 11.30 10.52
CA LEU A 200 -7.22 10.35 9.84
C LEU A 200 -6.69 8.94 10.02
N THR A 201 -7.46 8.07 10.64
CA THR A 201 -7.13 6.65 10.79
C THR A 201 -7.63 5.88 9.58
N VAL A 202 -6.72 5.15 8.95
CA VAL A 202 -6.97 4.34 7.76
C VAL A 202 -6.58 2.90 8.06
N ILE A 203 -7.42 1.96 7.62
CA ILE A 203 -7.11 0.54 7.60
C ILE A 203 -6.85 0.15 6.16
N VAL A 204 -5.73 -0.52 5.93
CA VAL A 204 -5.43 -1.16 4.65
C VAL A 204 -5.45 -2.67 4.85
N ASP A 205 -6.30 -3.36 4.11
CA ASP A 205 -6.38 -4.82 4.10
C ASP A 205 -5.80 -5.35 2.79
N TRP A 206 -4.62 -5.98 2.89
CA TRP A 206 -3.89 -6.54 1.75
C TRP A 206 -4.30 -8.00 1.50
N LYS A 207 -5.34 -8.21 0.68
CA LYS A 207 -5.79 -9.56 0.34
C LYS A 207 -4.72 -10.29 -0.48
N GLN A 208 -4.30 -11.46 0.01
CA GLN A 208 -3.26 -12.30 -0.60
C GLN A 208 -1.82 -11.74 -0.54
N SER A 209 -1.54 -10.88 0.46
CA SER A 209 -0.17 -10.54 0.85
C SER A 209 0.41 -11.59 1.83
N PHE A 210 1.74 -11.73 1.85
CA PHE A 210 2.47 -12.59 2.79
C PHE A 210 3.61 -11.80 3.42
N GLY A 211 3.50 -11.56 4.73
CA GLY A 211 4.55 -10.88 5.49
C GLY A 211 3.95 -10.15 6.70
N ASN A 212 4.82 -9.70 7.58
CA ASN A 212 4.49 -8.63 8.52
C ASN A 212 5.00 -7.32 7.90
N LEU A 213 4.17 -6.30 7.88
CA LEU A 213 4.62 -4.95 7.57
C LEU A 213 5.44 -4.42 8.77
N LEU A 214 6.61 -3.85 8.48
CA LEU A 214 7.59 -3.39 9.48
C LEU A 214 7.43 -1.91 9.82
#